data_AF-A0A6J4JXD5-F1
#
_entry.id   AF-A0A6J4JXD5-F1
#
_cell.length_a   1.000
_cell.length_b   1.000
_cell.length_c   1.000
_cell.angle_alpha   90.00
_cell.angle_beta   90.00
_cell.angle_gamma   90.00
#
_symmetry.space_group_name_H-M   'P 1'
#
loop_
_entity.id
_entity.type
_entity.pdbx_description
1 polymer ?
#
loop_
_entity_poly.entity_id
_entity_poly.type
_entity_poly.pdbx_seq_one_letter_code
_entity_poly.pdbx_strand_id
1 'polypeptide(L)'
;MRRTAAALALLLPLGGCGLYGSLFSPAPARPPETPEQQECREEARRSPSLTALNRQRMPGNSVNDDRLNREERTLLARAFRDCLRARGLTLPGGVEPEQPR
;
A
#
# COMPACT_ATOMS: atom_id res chain seq x y z
N MET A 1 -49.68 18.44 17.65
CA MET A 1 -48.68 17.58 16.97
C MET A 1 -47.37 18.35 16.76
N ARG A 2 -46.57 18.54 17.81
CA ARG A 2 -45.40 19.48 17.77
C ARG A 2 -44.20 19.01 18.60
N ARG A 3 -44.11 17.71 18.90
CA ARG A 3 -43.08 17.15 19.80
C ARG A 3 -42.14 16.14 19.14
N THR A 4 -42.35 15.77 17.88
CA THR A 4 -41.55 14.73 17.20
C THR A 4 -40.34 15.27 16.45
N ALA A 5 -40.26 16.58 16.19
CA ALA A 5 -39.16 17.18 15.42
C ALA A 5 -37.84 17.33 16.20
N ALA A 6 -37.89 17.32 17.54
CA ALA A 6 -36.70 17.56 18.37
C ALA A 6 -35.80 16.32 18.54
N ALA A 7 -36.30 15.12 18.23
CA ALA A 7 -35.56 13.87 18.47
C ALA A 7 -34.52 13.54 17.39
N LEU A 8 -34.66 14.06 16.16
CA LEU A 8 -33.72 13.73 15.07
C LEU A 8 -32.46 14.63 15.03
N ALA A 9 -32.47 15.79 15.69
CA ALA A 9 -31.34 16.71 15.67
C ALA A 9 -30.14 16.27 16.53
N LEU A 10 -30.32 15.27 17.40
CA LEU A 10 -29.30 14.84 18.37
C LEU A 10 -28.38 13.70 17.88
N LEU A 11 -28.62 13.12 16.70
CA LEU A 11 -27.82 12.01 16.17
C LEU A 11 -26.71 12.43 15.19
N LEU A 12 -26.62 13.73 14.84
CA LEU A 12 -25.65 14.24 13.89
C LEU A 12 -24.19 14.40 14.38
N PRO A 13 -23.85 14.53 15.68
CA PRO A 13 -22.46 14.81 16.05
C PRO A 13 -21.55 13.56 16.08
N LEU A 14 -22.07 12.34 15.95
CA LEU A 14 -21.28 11.11 16.07
C LEU A 14 -20.53 10.69 14.78
N GLY A 15 -20.73 11.38 13.64
CA GLY A 15 -20.07 11.06 12.37
C GLY A 15 -18.72 11.77 12.12
N GLY A 16 -18.26 12.64 13.03
CA GLY A 16 -17.19 13.60 12.74
C GLY A 16 -15.75 13.05 12.73
N CYS A 17 -15.47 11.91 13.38
CA CYS A 17 -14.08 11.48 13.59
C CYS A 17 -13.45 10.72 12.42
N GLY A 18 -14.22 10.27 11.44
CA GLY A 18 -13.68 9.58 10.24
C GLY A 18 -13.33 10.53 9.09
N LEU A 19 -14.00 11.68 9.00
CA LEU A 19 -13.90 12.56 7.83
C LEU A 19 -12.66 13.48 7.88
N TYR A 20 -12.23 13.87 9.09
CA TYR A 20 -11.09 14.78 9.26
C TYR A 20 -9.73 14.14 8.98
N GLY A 21 -9.59 12.82 9.15
CA GLY A 21 -8.32 12.12 8.91
C GLY A 21 -7.95 11.98 7.43
N SER A 22 -8.94 12.04 6.52
CA SER A 22 -8.73 11.82 5.08
C SER A 22 -8.59 13.13 4.28
N LEU A 23 -9.31 14.18 4.68
CA LEU A 23 -9.34 15.45 3.93
C LEU A 23 -8.19 16.41 4.26
N PHE A 24 -7.59 16.32 5.46
CA PHE A 24 -6.61 17.29 5.94
C PHE A 24 -5.21 16.71 6.20
N SER A 25 -5.01 15.42 5.96
CA SER A 25 -3.68 14.82 5.97
C SER A 25 -3.20 14.71 4.53
N PRO A 26 -2.48 15.72 3.98
CA PRO A 26 -1.71 15.47 2.78
C PRO A 26 -0.74 14.34 3.13
N ALA A 27 -0.95 13.17 2.54
CA ALA A 27 0.04 12.11 2.62
C ALA A 27 1.38 12.73 2.20
N PRO A 28 2.44 12.64 3.03
CA PRO A 28 3.70 13.26 2.70
C PRO A 28 4.13 12.80 1.31
N ALA A 29 4.33 13.76 0.41
CA ALA A 29 4.74 13.48 -0.95
C ALA A 29 6.04 12.67 -0.86
N ARG A 30 6.04 11.46 -1.44
CA ARG A 30 7.26 10.66 -1.49
C ARG A 30 8.32 11.48 -2.23
N PRO A 31 9.54 11.62 -1.66
CA PRO A 31 10.60 12.29 -2.37
C PRO A 31 10.84 11.59 -3.72
N PRO A 32 11.24 12.35 -4.76
CA PRO A 32 11.52 11.77 -6.07
C PRO A 32 12.62 10.71 -5.93
N GLU A 33 12.44 9.61 -6.65
CA GLU A 33 13.36 8.47 -6.60
C GLU A 33 14.67 8.82 -7.30
N THR A 34 15.80 8.45 -6.69
CA THR A 34 17.10 8.60 -7.34
C THR A 34 17.23 7.64 -8.53
N PRO A 35 18.12 7.92 -9.51
CA PRO A 35 18.35 7.00 -10.63
C PRO A 35 18.72 5.58 -10.17
N GLU A 36 19.52 5.45 -9.12
CA GLU A 36 19.95 4.16 -8.58
C GLU A 36 18.78 3.40 -7.93
N GLN A 37 17.83 4.12 -7.32
CA GLN A 37 16.59 3.52 -6.82
C GLN A 37 15.70 3.03 -7.97
N GLN A 38 15.64 3.75 -9.09
CA GLN A 38 14.89 3.29 -10.27
C GLN A 38 15.51 2.02 -10.85
N GLU A 39 16.83 1.95 -10.94
CA GLU A 39 17.53 0.73 -11.36
C GLU A 39 17.22 -0.46 -10.45
N CYS A 40 17.26 -0.28 -9.13
CA CYS A 40 16.88 -1.33 -8.18
C CYS A 40 15.41 -1.73 -8.32
N ARG A 41 14.54 -0.82 -8.76
CA ARG A 41 13.13 -1.12 -9.03
C ARG A 41 12.98 -2.01 -10.27
N GLU A 42 13.73 -1.72 -11.32
CA GLU A 42 13.78 -2.55 -12.53
C GLU A 42 14.45 -3.90 -12.30
N GLU A 43 15.42 -3.98 -11.39
CA GLU A 43 16.03 -5.23 -10.96
C GLU A 43 15.04 -6.07 -10.14
N ALA A 44 14.31 -5.45 -9.21
CA ALA A 44 13.28 -6.14 -8.43
C ALA A 44 12.20 -6.78 -9.31
N ARG A 45 11.77 -6.09 -10.38
CA ARG A 45 10.80 -6.60 -11.38
C ARG A 45 11.29 -7.82 -12.14
N ARG A 46 12.61 -7.95 -12.30
CA ARG A 46 13.27 -9.07 -12.98
C ARG A 46 13.70 -10.18 -12.01
N SER A 47 13.33 -10.10 -10.74
CA SER A 47 13.75 -11.08 -9.75
C SER A 47 13.22 -12.49 -10.06
N PRO A 48 14.02 -13.54 -9.85
CA PRO A 48 13.61 -14.92 -10.12
C PRO A 48 12.41 -15.34 -9.26
N SER A 49 12.26 -14.77 -8.06
CA SER A 49 11.12 -15.01 -7.17
C SER A 49 9.79 -14.54 -7.79
N LEU A 50 9.77 -13.40 -8.48
CA LEU A 50 8.58 -12.95 -9.21
C LEU A 50 8.29 -13.83 -10.42
N THR A 51 9.32 -14.29 -11.13
CA THR A 51 9.14 -15.24 -12.22
C THR A 51 8.51 -16.55 -11.70
N ALA A 52 8.96 -17.06 -10.56
CA ALA A 52 8.39 -18.24 -9.93
C ALA A 52 6.94 -18.01 -9.45
N LEU A 53 6.64 -16.82 -8.91
CA LEU A 53 5.29 -16.44 -8.51
C LEU A 53 4.33 -16.37 -9.71
N ASN A 54 4.76 -15.75 -10.81
CA ASN A 54 3.94 -15.60 -12.01
C ASN A 54 3.58 -16.93 -12.67
N ARG A 55 4.44 -17.96 -12.53
CA ARG A 55 4.13 -19.34 -12.99
C ARG A 55 2.95 -19.98 -12.24
N GLN A 56 2.58 -19.45 -11.07
CA GLN A 56 1.45 -19.96 -10.29
C GLN A 56 0.11 -19.31 -10.68
N ARG A 57 0.11 -18.28 -11.56
CA ARG A 57 -1.12 -17.59 -11.96
C ARG A 57 -2.03 -18.55 -12.72
N MET A 58 -3.29 -18.62 -12.28
CA MET A 58 -4.32 -19.43 -12.92
C MET A 58 -5.40 -18.53 -13.51
N PRO A 59 -5.53 -18.45 -14.84
CA PRO A 59 -6.53 -17.60 -15.49
C PRO A 59 -7.96 -17.90 -14.98
N GLY A 60 -8.70 -16.85 -14.63
CA GLY A 60 -10.09 -16.97 -14.18
C GLY A 60 -10.26 -17.33 -12.70
N ASN A 61 -9.19 -17.47 -11.92
CA ASN A 61 -9.26 -17.69 -10.48
C ASN A 61 -8.90 -16.40 -9.70
N SER A 62 -9.92 -15.56 -9.45
CA SER A 62 -9.74 -14.28 -8.77
C SER A 62 -9.17 -14.40 -7.36
N VAL A 63 -9.51 -15.47 -6.61
CA VAL A 63 -8.98 -15.70 -5.26
C VAL A 63 -7.47 -15.99 -5.30
N ASN A 64 -7.04 -16.78 -6.27
CA ASN A 64 -5.62 -17.04 -6.51
C ASN A 64 -4.91 -15.76 -6.95
N ASP A 65 -5.51 -14.98 -7.85
CA ASP A 65 -4.95 -13.69 -8.29
C ASP A 65 -4.77 -12.70 -7.12
N ASP A 66 -5.76 -12.58 -6.23
CA ASP A 66 -5.66 -11.70 -5.07
C ASP A 66 -4.54 -12.13 -4.11
N ARG A 67 -4.39 -13.44 -3.88
CA ARG A 67 -3.29 -14.00 -3.09
C ARG A 67 -1.95 -13.69 -3.74
N LEU A 68 -1.80 -13.97 -5.03
CA LEU A 68 -0.57 -13.74 -5.78
C LEU A 68 -0.22 -12.25 -5.83
N ASN A 69 -1.20 -11.36 -6.00
CA ASN A 69 -0.98 -9.91 -6.00
C ASN A 69 -0.47 -9.39 -4.64
N ARG A 70 -0.88 -10.01 -3.51
CA ARG A 70 -0.34 -9.70 -2.17
C ARG A 70 1.11 -10.18 -2.04
N GLU A 71 1.40 -11.41 -2.48
CA GLU A 71 2.76 -11.98 -2.48
C GLU A 71 3.71 -11.18 -3.38
N GLU A 72 3.25 -10.78 -4.57
CA GLU A 72 4.01 -9.97 -5.53
C GLU A 72 4.51 -8.66 -4.91
N ARG A 73 3.65 -7.94 -4.19
CA ARG A 73 4.04 -6.71 -3.48
C ARG A 73 5.15 -6.96 -2.46
N THR A 74 5.05 -8.07 -1.73
CA THR A 74 6.05 -8.46 -0.71
C THR A 74 7.38 -8.83 -1.36
N LEU A 75 7.36 -9.58 -2.46
CA LEU A 75 8.54 -9.98 -3.20
C LEU A 75 9.24 -8.78 -3.86
N LEU A 76 8.48 -7.88 -4.48
CA LEU A 76 9.00 -6.63 -5.05
C LEU A 76 9.69 -5.78 -3.96
N ALA A 77 9.03 -5.59 -2.82
CA ALA A 77 9.60 -4.83 -1.72
C ALA A 77 10.87 -5.48 -1.14
N ARG A 78 10.90 -6.82 -1.03
CA ARG A 78 12.10 -7.55 -0.62
C ARG A 78 13.25 -7.36 -1.63
N ALA A 79 13.02 -7.68 -2.90
CA ALA A 79 14.05 -7.62 -3.93
C ALA A 79 14.61 -6.19 -4.10
N PHE A 80 13.75 -5.17 -4.03
CA PHE A 80 14.18 -3.78 -4.03
C PHE A 80 15.10 -3.44 -2.86
N ARG A 81 14.72 -3.84 -1.63
CA ARG A 81 15.56 -3.62 -0.44
C ARG A 81 16.88 -4.38 -0.51
N ASP A 82 16.87 -5.59 -1.06
CA ASP A 82 18.08 -6.39 -1.22
C ASP A 82 19.05 -5.74 -2.22
N CYS A 83 18.54 -5.20 -3.33
CA CYS A 83 19.34 -4.42 -4.28
C CYS A 83 19.95 -3.16 -3.64
N LEU A 84 19.15 -2.39 -2.89
CA LEU A 84 19.65 -1.20 -2.18
C LEU A 84 20.76 -1.58 -1.19
N ARG A 85 20.57 -2.64 -0.39
CA ARG A 85 21.59 -3.13 0.55
C ARG A 85 22.86 -3.57 -0.15
N ALA A 86 22.75 -4.32 -1.25
CA ALA A 86 23.90 -4.79 -2.02
C ALA A 86 24.71 -3.63 -2.62
N ARG A 87 24.06 -2.52 -2.95
CA ARG A 87 24.69 -1.32 -3.49
C ARG A 87 25.07 -0.27 -2.44
N GLY A 88 24.87 -0.56 -1.14
CA GLY A 88 25.15 0.37 -0.05
C GLY A 88 24.26 1.62 -0.03
N LEU A 89 23.10 1.57 -0.70
CA LEU A 89 22.16 2.69 -0.80
C LEU A 89 21.25 2.74 0.43
N THR A 90 20.86 3.95 0.83
CA THR A 90 19.91 4.13 1.93
C THR A 90 18.51 3.70 1.52
N LEU A 91 17.82 3.03 2.44
CA LEU A 91 16.41 2.73 2.26
C LEU A 91 15.63 4.04 2.19
N PRO A 92 14.71 4.22 1.22
CA PRO A 92 13.87 5.40 1.19
C PRO A 92 13.09 5.49 2.51
N GLY A 93 13.29 6.58 3.24
CA GLY A 93 12.61 6.83 4.51
C GLY A 93 11.10 6.95 4.28
N GLY A 94 10.33 6.13 4.98
CA GLY A 94 8.88 6.15 4.98
C GLY A 94 8.36 5.15 6.00
N VAL A 95 7.33 5.54 6.75
CA VAL A 95 6.62 4.60 7.61
C VAL A 95 5.97 3.53 6.72
N GLU A 96 6.28 2.25 6.96
CA GLU A 96 5.57 1.14 6.30
C GLU A 96 4.06 1.29 6.60
N PRO A 97 3.18 1.24 5.60
CA PRO A 97 1.74 1.30 5.86
C PRO A 97 1.35 0.07 6.70
N GLU A 98 0.67 0.30 7.84
CA GLU A 98 0.12 -0.79 8.65
C GLU A 98 -0.78 -1.67 7.77
N GLN A 99 -0.47 -2.96 7.68
CA GLN A 99 -1.37 -3.94 7.09
C GLN A 99 -2.42 -4.31 8.15
N PRO A 100 -3.72 -4.11 7.89
CA PRO A 100 -4.76 -4.62 8.78
C PRO A 100 -4.68 -6.15 8.84
N ARG A 101 -4.71 -6.69 10.07
CA ARG A 101 -4.69 -8.13 10.37
C ARG A 101 -6.06 -8.78 10.15
#